data_AF-A0A7C4WL07-F1
#
_entry.id   AF-A0A7C4WL07-F1
#
_cell.length_a   1.000
_cell.length_b   1.000
_cell.length_c   1.000
_cell.angle_alpha   90.00
_cell.angle_beta   90.00
_cell.angle_gamma   90.00
#
_symmetry.space_group_name_H-M   'P 1'
#
loop_
_entity.id
_entity.type
_entity.pdbx_description
1 polymer ?
#
loop_
_entity_poly.entity_id
_entity_poly.type
_entity_poly.pdbx_seq_one_letter_code
_entity_poly.pdbx_strand_id
1 'polypeptide(L)'
;MVKIVKPPKVDITRTVIGHLKAIGEATKQAIAPDTITIHYPRERRKYPDNFRGLMIFSKDECISCFRCAHICPANAIQMFPDENGRYYPGVDYAKCILCHFCVDSCPTAALKPSKIHDVAFKDVESMFIKEMDGIPEIKREDKKLVEYDFEEDLKITKRKYVENLIVEVPKPPRPKMIAAVKSPENCIGCRLCFFACPVDAISSKAEELEIILDTDPKKCTGCGICVRICPTDVLILQPVREG
;
A
#
# COMPACT_ATOMS: atom_id res chain seq x y z
N MET A 1 -59.76 10.05 14.02
CA MET A 1 -60.47 9.98 12.73
C MET A 1 -59.45 9.70 11.64
N VAL A 2 -59.49 8.51 11.02
CA VAL A 2 -58.60 8.16 9.90
C VAL A 2 -59.33 8.51 8.60
N LYS A 3 -58.78 9.45 7.81
CA LYS A 3 -59.30 9.73 6.46
C LYS A 3 -58.93 8.57 5.55
N ILE A 4 -59.92 7.75 5.20
CA ILE A 4 -59.77 6.74 4.15
C ILE A 4 -59.62 7.49 2.83
N VAL A 5 -58.38 7.58 2.34
CA VAL A 5 -58.08 8.11 1.02
C VAL A 5 -58.62 7.10 0.00
N LYS A 6 -59.59 7.51 -0.83
CA LYS A 6 -60.06 6.67 -1.93
C LYS A 6 -58.89 6.40 -2.89
N PRO A 7 -58.72 5.16 -3.39
CA PRO A 7 -57.64 4.87 -4.33
C PRO A 7 -57.75 5.81 -5.53
N PRO A 8 -56.62 6.34 -6.04
CA PRO A 8 -56.64 7.21 -7.20
C PRO A 8 -57.29 6.48 -8.37
N LYS A 9 -58.15 7.18 -9.13
CA LYS A 9 -58.75 6.62 -10.35
C LYS A 9 -57.62 6.28 -11.31
N VAL A 10 -57.50 5.01 -11.67
CA VAL A 10 -56.46 4.52 -12.56
C VAL A 10 -56.80 4.94 -13.99
N ASP A 11 -55.97 5.81 -14.57
CA ASP A 11 -56.05 6.13 -15.98
C ASP A 11 -55.42 4.99 -16.78
N ILE A 12 -56.27 4.21 -17.45
CA ILE A 12 -55.86 3.02 -18.22
C ILE A 12 -54.86 3.41 -19.31
N THR A 13 -55.06 4.55 -19.98
CA THR A 13 -54.17 5.00 -21.07
C THR A 13 -52.77 5.32 -20.54
N ARG A 14 -52.69 6.10 -19.45
CA ARG A 14 -51.43 6.41 -18.77
C ARG A 14 -50.74 5.16 -18.23
N THR A 15 -51.50 4.18 -17.75
CA THR A 15 -50.99 2.93 -17.20
C THR A 15 -50.37 2.06 -18.29
N VAL A 16 -51.05 1.91 -19.43
CA VAL A 16 -50.55 1.19 -20.60
C VAL A 16 -49.28 1.85 -21.15
N ILE A 17 -49.25 3.19 -21.28
CA ILE A 17 -48.05 3.92 -21.71
C ILE A 17 -46.89 3.70 -20.73
N GLY A 18 -47.16 3.72 -19.42
CA GLY A 18 -46.16 3.44 -18.39
C GLY A 18 -45.55 2.04 -18.52
N HIS A 19 -46.39 1.02 -18.74
CA HIS A 19 -45.93 -0.34 -18.95
C HIS A 19 -45.13 -0.50 -20.24
N LEU A 20 -45.54 0.11 -21.35
CA LEU A 20 -44.78 0.07 -22.60
C LEU A 20 -43.39 0.70 -22.44
N LYS A 21 -43.29 1.83 -21.74
CA LYS A 21 -41.99 2.45 -21.40
C LYS A 21 -41.14 1.53 -20.54
N ALA A 22 -41.72 0.91 -19.51
CA ALA A 22 -41.00 0.00 -18.63
C ALA A 22 -40.49 -1.24 -19.37
N ILE A 23 -41.31 -1.84 -20.25
CA ILE A 23 -40.91 -2.99 -21.09
C ILE A 23 -39.81 -2.59 -22.08
N GLY A 24 -39.91 -1.40 -22.67
CA GLY A 24 -38.88 -0.85 -23.55
C GLY A 24 -37.53 -0.69 -22.85
N GLU A 25 -37.53 -0.09 -21.66
CA GLU A 25 -36.32 0.03 -20.84
C GLU A 25 -35.78 -1.34 -20.43
N ALA A 26 -36.64 -2.27 -20.01
CA ALA A 26 -36.24 -3.62 -19.64
C ALA A 26 -35.59 -4.36 -20.81
N THR A 27 -36.12 -4.20 -22.03
CA THR A 27 -35.57 -4.82 -23.24
C THR A 27 -34.22 -4.20 -23.62
N LYS A 28 -34.09 -2.87 -23.53
CA LYS A 28 -32.82 -2.17 -23.72
C LYS A 28 -31.75 -2.71 -22.77
N GLN A 29 -32.06 -2.80 -21.47
CA GLN A 29 -31.12 -3.28 -20.46
C GLN A 29 -30.82 -4.79 -20.57
N ALA A 30 -31.75 -5.59 -21.10
CA ALA A 30 -31.51 -7.01 -21.34
C ALA A 30 -30.51 -7.27 -22.48
N ILE A 31 -30.53 -6.44 -23.53
CA ILE A 31 -29.66 -6.59 -24.71
C ILE A 31 -28.32 -5.86 -24.51
N ALA A 32 -28.36 -4.62 -24.05
CA ALA A 32 -27.20 -3.76 -23.86
C ALA A 32 -27.31 -3.07 -22.49
N PRO A 33 -26.94 -3.76 -21.40
CA PRO A 33 -27.02 -3.21 -20.07
C PRO A 33 -26.04 -2.04 -19.89
N ASP A 34 -26.60 -0.86 -19.59
CA ASP A 34 -25.87 0.34 -19.16
C ASP A 34 -25.49 0.22 -17.67
N THR A 35 -24.97 -0.94 -17.27
CA THR A 35 -24.65 -1.24 -15.88
C THR A 35 -23.17 -1.05 -15.58
N ILE A 36 -22.90 -0.55 -14.36
CA ILE A 36 -21.56 -0.47 -13.77
C ILE A 36 -21.03 -1.83 -13.29
N THR A 37 -21.89 -2.86 -13.26
CA THR A 37 -21.53 -4.21 -12.87
C THR A 37 -20.75 -4.91 -13.98
N ILE A 38 -19.69 -5.62 -13.60
CA ILE A 38 -18.90 -6.50 -14.48
C ILE A 38 -19.44 -7.92 -14.44
N HIS A 39 -19.20 -8.70 -15.50
CA HIS A 39 -19.47 -10.14 -15.48
C HIS A 39 -18.38 -10.93 -14.74
N TYR A 40 -18.32 -10.80 -13.42
CA TYR A 40 -17.44 -11.62 -12.59
C TYR A 40 -17.90 -13.09 -12.60
N PRO A 41 -17.02 -14.10 -12.75
CA PRO A 41 -15.55 -14.05 -12.73
C PRO A 41 -14.87 -14.00 -14.13
N ARG A 42 -15.60 -13.67 -15.21
CA ARG A 42 -15.08 -13.64 -16.59
C ARG A 42 -14.48 -12.29 -16.97
N GLU A 43 -14.88 -11.23 -16.30
CA GLU A 43 -14.40 -9.87 -16.45
C GLU A 43 -13.97 -9.31 -15.09
N ARG A 44 -12.93 -8.47 -15.08
CA ARG A 44 -12.45 -7.77 -13.88
C ARG A 44 -12.37 -6.28 -14.10
N ARG A 45 -12.49 -5.50 -13.02
CA ARG A 45 -12.23 -4.06 -13.06
C ARG A 45 -10.74 -3.80 -13.18
N LYS A 46 -10.38 -2.72 -13.87
CA LYS A 46 -9.01 -2.20 -13.85
C LYS A 46 -8.73 -1.63 -12.46
N TYR A 47 -7.73 -2.20 -11.79
CA TYR A 47 -7.23 -1.70 -10.52
C TYR A 47 -5.97 -0.85 -10.75
N PRO A 48 -5.70 0.15 -9.90
CA PRO A 48 -4.48 0.94 -9.99
C PRO A 48 -3.25 0.06 -9.71
N ASP A 49 -2.07 0.51 -10.12
CA ASP A 49 -0.82 -0.26 -9.97
C ASP A 49 -0.42 -0.48 -8.51
N ASN A 50 -0.76 0.48 -7.64
CA ASN A 50 -0.56 0.41 -6.19
C ASN A 50 -1.73 -0.26 -5.44
N PHE A 51 -2.52 -1.09 -6.11
CA PHE A 51 -3.61 -1.81 -5.47
C PHE A 51 -3.10 -2.71 -4.35
N ARG A 52 -3.80 -2.68 -3.21
CA ARG A 52 -3.45 -3.46 -2.03
C ARG A 52 -4.03 -4.88 -2.08
N GLY A 53 -3.56 -5.67 -3.03
CA GLY A 53 -3.97 -7.07 -3.19
C GLY A 53 -3.06 -8.06 -2.46
N LEU A 54 -3.13 -9.33 -2.86
CA LEU A 54 -2.26 -10.39 -2.36
C LEU A 54 -0.79 -9.97 -2.44
N MET A 55 -0.04 -10.24 -1.39
CA MET A 55 1.38 -9.90 -1.35
C MET A 55 2.20 -10.99 -2.04
N ILE A 56 3.11 -10.58 -2.90
CA ILE A 56 4.08 -11.46 -3.57
C ILE A 56 5.43 -11.26 -2.89
N PHE A 57 6.14 -12.35 -2.64
CA PHE A 57 7.43 -12.32 -1.99
C PHE A 57 8.51 -12.92 -2.89
N SER A 58 9.67 -12.26 -2.92
CA SER A 58 10.89 -12.72 -3.60
C SER A 58 11.99 -12.99 -2.57
N LYS A 59 12.46 -14.23 -2.50
CA LYS A 59 13.55 -14.64 -1.60
C LYS A 59 14.88 -13.97 -1.94
N ASP A 60 15.17 -13.79 -3.22
CA ASP A 60 16.44 -13.24 -3.73
C ASP A 60 16.67 -11.79 -3.26
N GLU A 61 15.60 -11.00 -3.20
CA GLU A 61 15.65 -9.60 -2.79
C GLU A 61 15.59 -9.41 -1.26
N CYS A 62 15.18 -10.44 -0.50
CA CYS A 62 15.05 -10.32 0.95
C CYS A 62 16.42 -10.24 1.61
N ILE A 63 16.55 -9.53 2.73
CA ILE A 63 17.79 -9.42 3.54
C ILE A 63 17.60 -9.85 5.00
N SER A 64 16.52 -10.57 5.30
CA SER A 64 16.22 -11.07 6.66
C SER A 64 16.23 -9.96 7.74
N CYS A 65 15.68 -8.78 7.45
CA CYS A 65 15.72 -7.63 8.37
C CYS A 65 14.55 -7.54 9.37
N PHE A 66 13.57 -8.45 9.29
CA PHE A 66 12.41 -8.57 10.20
C PHE A 66 11.45 -7.36 10.25
N ARG A 67 11.71 -6.29 9.49
CA ARG A 67 10.88 -5.06 9.50
C ARG A 67 9.42 -5.32 9.13
N CYS A 68 9.15 -6.23 8.18
CA CYS A 68 7.80 -6.61 7.79
C CYS A 68 7.00 -7.25 8.92
N ALA A 69 7.63 -8.10 9.75
CA ALA A 69 7.01 -8.68 10.93
C ALA A 69 6.74 -7.61 12.00
N HIS A 70 7.73 -6.76 12.29
CA HIS A 70 7.59 -5.71 13.30
C HIS A 70 6.56 -4.63 12.96
N ILE A 71 6.42 -4.26 11.68
CA ILE A 71 5.49 -3.20 11.27
C ILE A 71 4.04 -3.70 11.14
N CYS A 72 3.81 -5.02 11.19
CA CYS A 72 2.50 -5.59 10.91
C CYS A 72 1.52 -5.31 12.08
N PRO A 73 0.48 -4.48 11.89
CA PRO A 73 -0.43 -4.12 12.98
C PRO A 73 -1.33 -5.29 13.40
N ALA A 74 -1.60 -6.21 12.47
CA ALA A 74 -2.41 -7.40 12.72
C ALA A 74 -1.59 -8.60 13.21
N ASN A 75 -0.27 -8.43 13.39
CA ASN A 75 0.66 -9.53 13.71
C ASN A 75 0.48 -10.76 12.80
N ALA A 76 0.23 -10.51 11.51
CA ALA A 76 -0.05 -11.53 10.51
C ALA A 76 1.23 -12.14 9.91
N ILE A 77 2.39 -11.52 10.14
CA ILE A 77 3.68 -11.93 9.56
C ILE A 77 4.57 -12.54 10.64
N GLN A 78 5.04 -13.75 10.40
CA GLN A 78 6.03 -14.43 11.25
C GLN A 78 7.26 -14.81 10.43
N MET A 79 8.43 -14.80 11.05
CA MET A 79 9.69 -15.11 10.37
C MET A 79 10.11 -16.54 10.66
N PHE A 80 10.38 -17.32 9.62
CA PHE A 80 10.78 -18.72 9.73
C PHE A 80 12.21 -18.92 9.23
N PRO A 81 13.00 -19.79 9.90
CA PRO A 81 14.30 -20.17 9.41
C PRO A 81 14.15 -21.01 8.14
N ASP A 82 15.04 -20.76 7.19
CA ASP A 82 15.21 -21.50 5.95
C ASP A 82 16.46 -22.39 6.01
N GLU A 83 16.57 -23.35 5.11
CA GLU A 83 17.72 -24.28 5.02
C GLU A 83 19.06 -23.55 4.89
N ASN A 84 19.05 -22.37 4.25
CA ASN A 84 20.23 -21.54 4.05
C ASN A 84 20.67 -20.74 5.31
N GLY A 85 20.04 -21.00 6.47
CA GLY A 85 20.27 -20.24 7.72
C GLY A 85 19.72 -18.81 7.69
N ARG A 86 18.98 -18.46 6.63
CA ARG A 86 18.30 -17.16 6.47
C ARG A 86 16.89 -17.25 7.08
N TYR A 87 16.26 -16.09 7.28
CA TYR A 87 14.88 -16.01 7.78
C TYR A 87 13.97 -15.35 6.75
N TYR A 88 12.85 -15.98 6.46
CA TYR A 88 11.86 -15.48 5.50
C TYR A 88 10.47 -15.32 6.14
N PRO A 89 9.68 -14.35 5.66
CA PRO A 89 8.33 -14.14 6.19
C PRO A 89 7.36 -15.22 5.70
N GLY A 90 6.59 -15.77 6.62
CA GLY A 90 5.31 -16.43 6.37
C GLY A 90 4.16 -15.50 6.77
N VAL A 91 3.04 -15.58 6.06
CA VAL A 91 1.87 -14.73 6.27
C VAL A 91 0.64 -15.57 6.62
N ASP A 92 -0.03 -15.16 7.68
CA ASP A 92 -1.36 -15.62 8.05
C ASP A 92 -2.43 -14.71 7.42
N TYR A 93 -3.04 -15.18 6.33
CA TYR A 93 -4.11 -14.43 5.65
C TYR A 93 -5.43 -14.41 6.41
N ALA A 94 -5.61 -15.23 7.46
CA ALA A 94 -6.76 -15.10 8.34
C ALA A 94 -6.66 -13.85 9.23
N LYS A 95 -5.43 -13.35 9.47
CA LYS A 95 -5.16 -12.10 10.22
C LYS A 95 -4.88 -10.91 9.32
N CYS A 96 -4.34 -11.15 8.12
CA CYS A 96 -3.89 -10.07 7.25
C CYS A 96 -5.06 -9.19 6.77
N ILE A 97 -4.99 -7.90 7.06
CA ILE A 97 -5.96 -6.89 6.61
C ILE A 97 -5.54 -6.17 5.31
N LEU A 98 -4.50 -6.67 4.62
CA LEU A 98 -3.96 -6.11 3.38
C LEU A 98 -3.63 -4.59 3.46
N CYS A 99 -3.16 -4.12 4.61
CA CYS A 99 -2.78 -2.71 4.79
C CYS A 99 -1.49 -2.30 4.03
N HIS A 100 -0.64 -3.28 3.67
CA HIS A 100 0.62 -3.11 2.93
C HIS A 100 1.73 -2.31 3.63
N PHE A 101 1.65 -2.08 4.95
CA PHE A 101 2.77 -1.47 5.68
C PHE A 101 4.07 -2.29 5.56
N CYS A 102 3.97 -3.61 5.48
CA CYS A 102 5.12 -4.48 5.25
C CYS A 102 5.77 -4.24 3.87
N VAL A 103 4.98 -4.05 2.82
CA VAL A 103 5.41 -3.71 1.45
C VAL A 103 6.12 -2.34 1.47
N ASP A 104 5.48 -1.32 2.03
CA ASP A 104 6.02 0.04 2.10
C ASP A 104 7.31 0.14 2.93
N SER A 105 7.37 -0.63 4.03
CA SER A 105 8.49 -0.62 4.95
C SER A 105 9.72 -1.37 4.41
N CYS A 106 9.53 -2.32 3.47
CA CYS A 106 10.59 -3.20 2.99
C CYS A 106 11.69 -2.37 2.30
N PRO A 107 12.95 -2.41 2.77
CA PRO A 107 14.02 -1.60 2.18
C PRO A 107 14.42 -2.09 0.78
N THR A 108 14.38 -3.40 0.53
CA THR A 108 14.84 -4.01 -0.73
C THR A 108 13.74 -4.30 -1.75
N ALA A 109 12.47 -4.10 -1.39
CA ALA A 109 11.29 -4.36 -2.23
C ALA A 109 10.95 -5.84 -2.44
N ALA A 110 11.50 -6.72 -1.58
CA ALA A 110 11.23 -8.15 -1.61
C ALA A 110 9.74 -8.51 -1.45
N LEU A 111 8.93 -7.66 -0.82
CA LEU A 111 7.48 -7.77 -0.77
C LEU A 111 6.88 -6.80 -1.78
N LYS A 112 6.09 -7.32 -2.72
CA LYS A 112 5.47 -6.57 -3.83
C LYS A 112 3.95 -6.66 -3.76
N PRO A 113 3.23 -5.57 -4.11
CA PRO A 113 1.78 -5.60 -4.22
C PRO A 113 1.37 -6.38 -5.49
N SER A 114 0.12 -6.84 -5.53
CA SER A 114 -0.49 -7.40 -6.74
C SER A 114 -1.91 -6.87 -6.91
N LYS A 115 -2.47 -7.01 -8.12
CA LYS A 115 -3.88 -6.68 -8.42
C LYS A 115 -4.84 -7.83 -8.09
N ILE A 116 -4.40 -8.82 -7.30
CA ILE A 116 -5.20 -10.00 -6.92
C ILE A 116 -5.99 -9.67 -5.64
N HIS A 117 -7.32 -9.73 -5.69
CA HIS A 117 -8.19 -9.30 -4.58
C HIS A 117 -9.11 -10.41 -4.05
N ASP A 118 -9.23 -11.51 -4.77
CA ASP A 118 -10.26 -12.55 -4.66
C ASP A 118 -9.64 -13.92 -4.38
N VAL A 119 -8.58 -13.95 -3.58
CA VAL A 119 -7.94 -15.21 -3.18
C VAL A 119 -8.87 -15.99 -2.28
N ALA A 120 -9.12 -17.24 -2.65
CA ALA A 120 -9.92 -18.17 -1.88
C ALA A 120 -9.06 -19.32 -1.37
N PHE A 121 -9.22 -19.63 -0.08
CA PHE A 121 -8.63 -20.77 0.59
C PHE A 121 -9.72 -21.81 0.85
N LYS A 122 -9.36 -23.09 0.94
CA LYS A 122 -10.33 -24.17 1.18
C LYS A 122 -10.76 -24.25 2.65
N ASP A 123 -9.86 -23.88 3.54
CA ASP A 123 -9.97 -23.99 4.99
C ASP A 123 -9.12 -22.91 5.66
N VAL A 124 -9.31 -22.69 6.95
CA VAL A 124 -8.60 -21.62 7.69
C VAL A 124 -7.11 -21.92 7.83
N GLU A 125 -6.73 -23.20 7.93
CA GLU A 125 -5.33 -23.61 8.08
C GLU A 125 -4.51 -23.28 6.83
N SER A 126 -5.09 -23.49 5.65
CA SER A 126 -4.47 -23.13 4.37
C SER A 126 -4.34 -21.63 4.13
N MET A 127 -4.99 -20.78 4.94
CA MET A 127 -4.76 -19.33 4.93
C MET A 127 -3.38 -18.95 5.50
N PHE A 128 -2.74 -19.86 6.25
CA PHE A 128 -1.39 -19.65 6.74
C PHE A 128 -0.36 -20.16 5.73
N ILE A 129 0.26 -19.22 5.01
CA ILE A 129 1.32 -19.50 4.05
C ILE A 129 2.66 -19.32 4.75
N LYS A 130 3.25 -20.42 5.21
CA LYS A 130 4.56 -20.41 5.86
C LYS A 130 5.69 -20.03 4.90
N GLU A 131 5.67 -20.57 3.70
CA GLU A 131 6.70 -20.37 2.68
C GLU A 131 6.09 -19.60 1.51
N MET A 132 6.30 -18.29 1.52
CA MET A 132 5.76 -17.41 0.49
C MET A 132 6.67 -17.34 -0.74
N ASP A 133 7.02 -18.44 -1.38
CA ASP A 133 7.95 -18.35 -2.52
C ASP A 133 7.22 -18.20 -3.86
N GLY A 134 7.37 -17.03 -4.48
CA GLY A 134 6.81 -16.74 -5.79
C GLY A 134 5.31 -16.47 -5.79
N ILE A 135 4.72 -16.69 -6.97
CA ILE A 135 3.31 -16.40 -7.24
C ILE A 135 2.54 -17.71 -7.10
N PRO A 136 1.52 -17.79 -6.23
CA PRO A 136 0.69 -18.99 -6.15
C PRO A 136 0.02 -19.27 -7.50
N GLU A 137 -0.26 -20.54 -7.80
CA GLU A 137 -0.93 -20.90 -9.05
C GLU A 137 -2.29 -20.17 -9.17
N ILE A 138 -2.38 -19.26 -10.14
CA ILE A 138 -3.57 -18.44 -10.34
C ILE A 138 -4.52 -19.16 -11.31
N LYS A 139 -5.55 -19.83 -10.78
CA LYS A 139 -6.64 -20.41 -11.57
C LYS A 139 -7.74 -19.39 -11.78
N ARG A 140 -7.80 -18.79 -12.97
CA ARG A 140 -8.71 -17.68 -13.26
C ARG A 140 -9.30 -17.73 -14.67
N GLU A 141 -10.58 -17.33 -14.78
CA GLU A 141 -11.31 -17.22 -16.06
C GLU A 141 -11.19 -15.81 -16.69
N ASP A 142 -10.87 -14.79 -15.88
CA ASP A 142 -10.86 -13.38 -16.27
C ASP A 142 -9.58 -12.96 -17.02
N LYS A 143 -9.56 -13.23 -18.31
CA LYS A 143 -8.47 -12.77 -19.21
C LYS A 143 -8.58 -11.29 -19.61
N LYS A 144 -9.72 -10.63 -19.34
CA LYS A 144 -10.04 -9.27 -19.82
C LYS A 144 -10.38 -8.33 -18.66
N LEU A 145 -9.72 -7.17 -18.64
CA LEU A 145 -10.04 -6.02 -17.78
C LEU A 145 -11.11 -5.17 -18.45
N VAL A 146 -11.93 -4.52 -17.63
CA VAL A 146 -12.91 -3.51 -18.04
C VAL A 146 -12.60 -2.22 -17.28
N GLU A 147 -12.41 -1.14 -18.02
CA GLU A 147 -12.39 0.24 -17.51
C GLU A 147 -13.71 0.91 -17.88
N TYR A 148 -14.17 1.77 -16.98
CA TYR A 148 -15.40 2.51 -17.10
C TYR A 148 -15.07 3.98 -17.30
N ASP A 149 -15.41 4.53 -18.46
CA ASP A 149 -15.39 5.98 -18.66
C ASP A 149 -16.81 6.52 -18.54
N PHE A 150 -16.98 7.53 -17.71
CA PHE A 150 -18.23 8.26 -17.57
C PHE A 150 -18.21 9.45 -18.54
N GLU A 151 -19.18 9.49 -19.44
CA GLU A 151 -19.45 10.67 -20.25
C GLU A 151 -20.29 11.69 -19.45
N GLU A 152 -20.30 12.95 -19.89
CA GLU A 152 -20.97 14.07 -19.19
C GLU A 152 -22.49 13.85 -18.99
N ASP A 153 -23.10 12.95 -19.77
CA ASP A 153 -24.52 12.62 -19.75
C ASP A 153 -24.84 11.32 -18.98
N LEU A 154 -23.93 10.87 -18.09
CA LEU A 154 -24.03 9.62 -17.33
C LEU A 154 -24.04 8.36 -18.20
N LYS A 155 -23.68 8.44 -19.49
CA LYS A 155 -23.38 7.26 -20.28
C LYS A 155 -22.07 6.63 -19.85
N ILE A 156 -22.06 5.31 -19.85
CA ILE A 156 -20.93 4.49 -19.44
C ILE A 156 -20.35 3.84 -20.68
N THR A 157 -19.10 4.16 -21.03
CA THR A 157 -18.36 3.40 -22.05
C THR A 157 -17.45 2.38 -21.39
N LYS A 158 -17.52 1.13 -21.88
CA LYS A 158 -16.73 -0.01 -21.37
C LYS A 158 -15.53 -0.25 -22.28
N ARG A 159 -14.32 0.06 -21.83
CA ARG A 159 -13.08 -0.27 -22.55
C ARG A 159 -12.48 -1.56 -22.03
N LYS A 160 -12.12 -2.48 -22.93
CA LYS A 160 -11.54 -3.77 -22.57
C LYS A 160 -10.02 -3.76 -22.77
N TYR A 161 -9.27 -4.15 -21.75
CA TYR A 161 -7.81 -4.20 -21.78
C TYR A 161 -7.27 -5.57 -21.34
N VAL A 162 -6.00 -5.83 -21.65
CA VAL A 162 -5.22 -6.95 -21.10
C VAL A 162 -4.01 -6.34 -20.39
N GLU A 163 -3.80 -6.72 -19.13
CA GLU A 163 -2.71 -6.22 -18.29
C GLU A 163 -2.23 -7.33 -17.36
N ASN A 164 -0.97 -7.26 -16.96
CA ASN A 164 -0.38 -8.18 -16.01
C ASN A 164 -0.93 -7.93 -14.60
N LEU A 165 -1.16 -9.01 -13.83
CA LEU A 165 -1.62 -8.91 -12.43
C LEU A 165 -0.55 -8.38 -11.48
N ILE A 166 0.69 -8.45 -11.93
CA ILE A 166 1.89 -8.13 -11.17
C ILE A 166 2.52 -7.00 -11.93
N VAL A 167 2.58 -5.85 -11.26
CA VAL A 167 3.18 -4.64 -11.80
C VAL A 167 4.31 -4.27 -10.86
N GLU A 168 5.48 -3.97 -11.41
CA GLU A 168 6.57 -3.43 -10.63
C GLU A 168 6.25 -1.97 -10.32
N VAL A 169 5.86 -1.70 -9.07
CA VAL A 169 5.65 -0.33 -8.62
C VAL A 169 7.01 0.24 -8.23
N PRO A 170 7.52 1.28 -8.92
CA PRO A 170 8.75 1.92 -8.51
C PRO A 170 8.54 2.55 -7.14
N LYS A 171 9.47 2.30 -6.21
CA LYS A 171 9.40 2.93 -4.90
C LYS A 171 9.48 4.45 -5.05
N PRO A 172 8.67 5.22 -4.31
CA PRO A 172 8.83 6.66 -4.31
C PRO A 172 10.25 7.00 -3.86
N PRO A 173 10.94 7.93 -4.56
CA PRO A 173 12.28 8.35 -4.16
C PRO A 173 12.20 8.93 -2.75
N ARG A 174 12.95 8.36 -1.81
CA ARG A 174 13.06 8.92 -0.47
C ARG A 174 14.12 10.01 -0.53
N PRO A 175 13.83 11.25 -0.12
CA PRO A 175 14.86 12.28 -0.06
C PRO A 175 15.99 11.80 0.85
N LYS A 176 17.24 12.00 0.43
CA LYS A 176 18.39 11.71 1.28
C LYS A 176 18.26 12.60 2.51
N MET A 177 18.23 12.00 3.70
CA MET A 177 18.18 12.73 4.97
C MET A 177 19.60 12.87 5.52
N ILE A 178 19.90 14.00 6.16
CA ILE A 178 21.14 14.21 6.92
C ILE A 178 20.82 14.73 8.31
N ALA A 179 21.68 14.44 9.27
CA ALA A 179 21.62 15.09 10.57
C ALA A 179 22.08 16.55 10.44
N ALA A 180 21.42 17.45 11.14
CA ALA A 180 21.72 18.86 11.14
C ALA A 180 21.51 19.46 12.53
N VAL A 181 22.29 20.49 12.84
CA VAL A 181 22.21 21.20 14.11
C VAL A 181 21.07 22.21 14.03
N LYS A 182 20.05 22.03 14.87
CA LYS A 182 18.88 22.91 14.93
C LYS A 182 19.05 24.01 15.98
N SER A 183 19.55 23.66 17.15
CA SER A 183 19.65 24.54 18.33
C SER A 183 21.00 24.37 19.00
N PRO A 184 22.08 24.94 18.43
CA PRO A 184 23.44 24.81 18.97
C PRO A 184 23.57 25.32 20.42
N GLU A 185 22.76 26.28 20.82
CA GLU A 185 22.72 26.88 22.15
C GLU A 185 22.38 25.89 23.27
N ASN A 186 21.68 24.79 22.95
CA ASN A 186 21.32 23.74 23.91
C ASN A 186 22.39 22.63 23.99
N CYS A 187 23.50 22.76 23.27
CA CYS A 187 24.56 21.78 23.28
C CYS A 187 25.37 21.83 24.59
N ILE A 188 25.30 20.76 25.38
CA ILE A 188 26.05 20.63 26.64
C ILE A 188 27.43 19.96 26.46
N GLY A 189 27.81 19.62 25.22
CA GLY A 189 29.14 19.06 24.95
C GLY A 189 29.36 17.62 25.43
N CYS A 190 28.30 16.85 25.67
CA CYS A 190 28.38 15.46 26.14
C CYS A 190 29.02 14.48 25.14
N ARG A 191 29.13 14.86 23.86
CA ARG A 191 29.71 14.06 22.76
C ARG A 191 29.06 12.69 22.50
N LEU A 192 27.87 12.41 23.05
CA LEU A 192 27.14 11.17 22.78
C LEU A 192 26.86 10.98 21.28
N CYS A 193 26.51 12.04 20.56
CA CYS A 193 26.29 12.02 19.12
C CYS A 193 27.55 11.68 18.32
N PHE A 194 28.73 12.09 18.79
CA PHE A 194 30.02 11.77 18.19
C PHE A 194 30.31 10.28 18.32
N PHE A 195 30.26 9.75 19.55
CA PHE A 195 30.56 8.33 19.81
C PHE A 195 29.53 7.37 19.21
N ALA A 196 28.27 7.79 19.08
CA ALA A 196 27.21 6.94 18.53
C ALA A 196 27.14 6.94 16.99
N CYS A 197 27.92 7.80 16.30
CA CYS A 197 27.87 7.88 14.85
C CYS A 197 28.63 6.72 14.20
N PRO A 198 27.99 5.80 13.46
CA PRO A 198 28.66 4.64 12.88
C PRO A 198 29.55 4.97 11.66
N VAL A 199 29.53 6.22 11.19
CA VAL A 199 30.21 6.68 9.97
C VAL A 199 31.06 7.94 10.20
N ASP A 200 31.30 8.28 11.47
CA ASP A 200 32.13 9.43 11.89
C ASP A 200 31.78 10.74 11.16
N ALA A 201 30.47 10.99 11.00
CA ALA A 201 29.96 12.19 10.33
C ALA A 201 29.80 13.39 11.29
N ILE A 202 29.84 13.19 12.61
CA ILE A 202 29.65 14.24 13.61
C ILE A 202 31.01 14.76 14.08
N SER A 203 31.16 16.07 14.25
CA SER A 203 32.34 16.67 14.87
C SER A 203 31.95 17.74 15.90
N SER A 204 32.77 17.92 16.94
CA SER A 204 32.55 18.94 17.97
C SER A 204 33.86 19.65 18.31
N LYS A 205 33.87 20.99 18.28
CA LYS A 205 34.96 21.84 18.76
C LYS A 205 34.47 22.67 19.94
N ALA A 206 35.37 22.99 20.87
CA ALA A 206 35.11 23.95 21.93
C ALA A 206 35.99 25.17 21.65
N GLU A 207 35.36 26.31 21.39
CA GLU A 207 36.02 27.60 21.19
C GLU A 207 35.48 28.57 22.23
N GLU A 208 36.37 29.07 23.10
CA GLU A 208 36.05 29.92 24.25
C GLU A 208 34.93 29.34 25.15
N LEU A 209 33.70 29.85 25.00
CA LEU A 209 32.51 29.48 25.77
C LEU A 209 31.43 28.77 24.92
N GLU A 210 31.70 28.52 23.63
CA GLU A 210 30.75 27.90 22.71
C GLU A 210 31.21 26.52 22.24
N ILE A 211 30.25 25.61 22.12
CA ILE A 211 30.47 24.27 21.56
C ILE A 211 29.97 24.29 20.12
N ILE A 212 30.90 24.26 19.18
CA ILE A 212 30.62 24.19 17.75
C ILE A 212 30.43 22.72 17.39
N LEU A 213 29.18 22.32 17.19
CA LEU A 213 28.80 21.01 16.66
C LEU A 213 28.60 21.12 15.14
N ASP A 214 29.15 20.18 14.38
CA ASP A 214 28.98 20.14 12.93
C ASP A 214 28.74 18.70 12.44
N THR A 215 28.07 18.57 11.29
CA THR A 215 27.79 17.29 10.65
C THR A 215 28.26 17.31 9.19
N ASP A 216 29.16 16.39 8.83
CA ASP A 216 29.60 16.19 7.45
C ASP A 216 28.47 15.54 6.61
N PRO A 217 27.84 16.28 5.67
CA PRO A 217 26.73 15.77 4.88
C PRO A 217 27.16 14.72 3.85
N LYS A 218 28.45 14.65 3.50
CA LYS A 218 28.97 13.64 2.56
C LYS A 218 29.06 12.28 3.23
N LYS A 219 29.47 12.24 4.50
CA LYS A 219 29.57 11.00 5.30
C LYS A 219 28.23 10.58 5.91
N CYS A 220 27.36 11.54 6.23
CA CYS A 220 26.10 11.25 6.91
C CYS A 220 25.17 10.35 6.06
N THR A 221 24.72 9.25 6.66
CA THR A 221 23.78 8.30 6.06
C THR A 221 22.31 8.59 6.38
N GLY A 222 22.05 9.58 7.24
CA GLY A 222 20.68 9.91 7.67
C GLY A 222 20.05 8.91 8.65
N CYS A 223 20.84 8.07 9.32
CA CYS A 223 20.33 7.00 10.19
C CYS A 223 19.59 7.48 11.46
N GLY A 224 19.82 8.74 11.88
CA GLY A 224 19.15 9.37 13.02
C GLY A 224 19.55 8.86 14.40
N ILE A 225 20.65 8.11 14.54
CA ILE A 225 21.14 7.65 15.85
C ILE A 225 21.53 8.84 16.73
N CYS A 226 22.25 9.81 16.16
CA CYS A 226 22.68 11.03 16.86
C CYS A 226 21.50 11.90 17.32
N VAL A 227 20.40 11.92 16.56
CA VAL A 227 19.14 12.61 16.93
C VAL A 227 18.51 11.92 18.12
N ARG A 228 18.39 10.59 18.09
CA ARG A 228 17.74 9.81 19.17
C ARG A 228 18.53 9.79 20.48
N ILE A 229 19.86 9.89 20.43
CA ILE A 229 20.71 9.83 21.64
C ILE A 229 20.95 11.21 22.26
N CYS A 230 20.62 12.30 21.57
CA CYS A 230 20.89 13.65 22.06
C CYS A 230 19.96 13.96 23.25
N PRO A 231 20.48 14.18 24.47
CA PRO A 231 19.64 14.43 25.64
C PRO A 231 18.96 15.81 25.62
N THR A 232 19.45 16.72 24.77
CA THR A 232 18.96 18.10 24.66
C THR A 232 18.38 18.43 23.27
N ASP A 233 18.10 17.41 22.44
CA ASP A 233 17.44 17.53 21.13
C ASP A 233 18.06 18.57 20.18
N VAL A 234 19.39 18.73 20.22
CA VAL A 234 20.14 19.70 19.40
C VAL A 234 20.16 19.33 17.91
N LEU A 235 20.02 18.04 17.59
CA LEU A 235 20.13 17.50 16.24
C LEU A 235 18.76 17.11 15.68
N ILE A 236 18.54 17.35 14.39
CA ILE A 236 17.36 16.89 13.65
C ILE A 236 17.77 16.18 12.36
N LEU A 237 16.88 15.33 11.82
CA LEU A 237 17.00 14.85 10.45
C LEU A 237 16.29 15.81 9.51
N GLN A 238 17.01 16.33 8.52
CA GLN A 238 16.46 17.17 7.46
C GLN A 238 16.78 16.59 6.08
N PRO A 239 15.91 16.79 5.08
CA PRO A 239 16.22 16.41 3.71
C PRO A 239 17.38 17.25 3.18
N VAL A 240 18.29 16.64 2.43
CA VAL A 240 19.32 17.35 1.67
C VAL A 240 18.59 18.19 0.63
N ARG A 241 18.66 19.52 0.76
CA ARG A 241 18.27 20.43 -0.32
C ARG A 241 19.34 20.31 -1.39
N GLU A 242 19.05 19.58 -2.47
CA GLU A 242 19.83 19.67 -3.69
C GLU A 242 19.70 21.10 -4.19
N GLY A 243 20.83 21.81 -4.25
CA GLY A 243 20.93 23.15 -4.84
C GLY A 243 21.11 23.09 -6.34
#